data_AF-A0A2V8MS68-F1
#
_entry.id   AF-A0A2V8MS68-F1
#
_cell.length_a   1.000
_cell.length_b   1.000
_cell.length_c   1.000
_cell.angle_alpha   90.00
_cell.angle_beta   90.00
_cell.angle_gamma   90.00
#
_symmetry.space_group_name_H-M   'P 1'
#
loop_
_entity.id
_entity.type
_entity.pdbx_description
1 polymer ?
#
loop_
_entity_poly.entity_id
_entity_poly.type
_entity_poly.pdbx_seq_one_letter_code
_entity_poly.pdbx_strand_id
1 'polypeptide(L)'
;MYYAQRHSHTPAAAKSHRGDHCFVRRSSLITIPDNIDSKYRFVILSALRARQIQAGSTPLLKEPRHKATQVAQKEILQGLVKFRIPDRDGDEQEEEQAE
;
A
#
# COMPACT_ATOMS: atom_id res chain seq x y z
N MET A 1 -10.81 15.80 61.87
CA MET A 1 -9.50 15.51 61.24
C MET A 1 -9.67 14.32 60.32
N TYR A 2 -9.34 14.50 59.04
CA TYR A 2 -9.61 13.58 57.93
C TYR A 2 -8.82 12.27 58.06
N TYR A 3 -9.48 11.12 57.90
CA TYR A 3 -8.84 9.90 57.41
C TYR A 3 -9.62 9.42 56.19
N ALA A 4 -9.14 9.80 55.01
CA ALA A 4 -9.66 9.31 53.74
C ALA A 4 -9.19 7.87 53.51
N GLN A 5 -10.12 6.95 53.68
CA GLN A 5 -10.01 5.52 53.47
C GLN A 5 -9.73 5.20 51.98
N ARG A 6 -8.56 4.59 51.74
CA ARG A 6 -8.13 3.75 50.60
C ARG A 6 -8.88 3.92 49.26
N HIS A 7 -8.17 4.53 48.32
CA HIS A 7 -8.32 4.39 46.87
C HIS A 7 -8.72 2.95 46.47
N SER A 8 -9.95 2.76 45.99
CA SER A 8 -10.33 1.58 45.23
C SER A 8 -9.88 1.78 43.78
N HIS A 9 -8.62 1.43 43.50
CA HIS A 9 -8.20 1.18 42.12
C HIS A 9 -8.93 -0.07 41.63
N THR A 10 -9.92 0.10 40.76
CA THR A 10 -10.45 -0.99 39.95
C THR A 10 -9.44 -1.28 38.83
N PRO A 11 -8.88 -2.49 38.71
CA PRO A 11 -8.07 -2.82 37.55
C PRO A 11 -9.03 -2.96 36.37
N ALA A 12 -9.02 -1.96 35.49
CA ALA A 12 -9.72 -2.03 34.22
C ALA A 12 -9.28 -3.30 33.48
N ALA A 13 -10.26 -4.17 33.22
CA ALA A 13 -10.10 -5.44 32.54
C ALA A 13 -9.19 -5.30 31.31
N ALA A 14 -8.08 -6.02 31.34
CA ALA A 14 -7.16 -6.18 30.23
C ALA A 14 -7.90 -6.73 29.01
N LYS A 15 -8.17 -5.86 28.03
CA LYS A 15 -8.60 -6.30 26.69
C LYS A 15 -7.36 -6.79 25.96
N SER A 16 -7.14 -8.09 26.03
CA SER A 16 -6.25 -8.83 25.13
C SER A 16 -6.77 -8.66 23.70
N HIS A 17 -6.42 -7.55 23.05
CA HIS A 17 -6.37 -7.49 21.59
C HIS A 17 -5.12 -8.25 21.15
N ARG A 18 -5.13 -9.58 21.34
CA ARG A 18 -4.30 -10.48 20.54
C ARG A 18 -4.91 -10.47 19.16
N GLY A 19 -4.64 -9.37 18.45
CA GLY A 19 -5.20 -9.10 17.14
C GLY A 19 -4.87 -10.25 16.22
N ASP A 20 -5.92 -10.83 15.67
CA ASP A 20 -5.89 -11.83 14.61
C ASP A 20 -5.11 -11.26 13.42
N HIS A 21 -3.79 -11.41 13.46
CA HIS A 21 -2.94 -11.15 12.32
C HIS A 21 -3.18 -12.30 11.36
N CYS A 22 -4.25 -12.16 10.58
CA CYS A 22 -4.59 -12.89 9.37
C CYS A 22 -3.41 -12.81 8.39
N PHE A 23 -2.37 -13.56 8.71
CA PHE A 23 -1.05 -13.47 8.09
C PHE A 23 -0.99 -14.21 6.76
N VAL A 24 -2.01 -14.99 6.36
CA VAL A 24 -1.83 -15.83 5.18
C VAL A 24 -3.07 -16.07 4.34
N ARG A 25 -2.80 -15.97 3.04
CA ARG A 25 -3.52 -16.51 1.88
C ARG A 25 -4.60 -15.63 1.29
N ARG A 26 -4.13 -14.74 0.42
CA ARG A 26 -4.71 -14.72 -0.91
C ARG A 26 -3.60 -14.94 -1.94
N SER A 27 -3.33 -16.22 -2.20
CA SER A 27 -2.68 -16.66 -3.44
C SER A 27 -3.72 -16.54 -4.56
N SER A 28 -4.05 -15.31 -4.94
CA SER A 28 -4.76 -15.06 -6.18
C SER A 28 -3.71 -15.04 -7.29
N LEU A 29 -3.91 -15.85 -8.32
CA LEU A 29 -3.11 -15.81 -9.54
C LEU A 29 -3.06 -14.35 -10.03
N ILE A 30 -1.87 -13.86 -10.33
CA ILE A 30 -1.65 -12.51 -10.85
C ILE A 30 -2.45 -12.39 -12.15
N THR A 31 -3.52 -11.60 -12.12
CA THR A 31 -4.30 -11.23 -13.31
C THR A 31 -3.60 -10.03 -13.93
N ILE A 32 -3.13 -10.18 -15.17
CA ILE A 32 -2.48 -9.09 -15.89
C ILE A 32 -3.59 -8.32 -16.62
N PRO A 33 -3.67 -6.99 -16.46
CA PRO A 33 -4.60 -6.18 -17.23
C PRO A 33 -4.10 -6.01 -18.68
N ASP A 34 -5.02 -5.83 -19.64
CA ASP A 34 -4.70 -5.80 -21.07
C ASP A 34 -3.78 -4.65 -21.49
N ASN A 35 -3.67 -3.61 -20.66
CA ASN A 35 -2.74 -2.49 -20.85
C ASN A 35 -1.27 -2.84 -20.53
N ILE A 36 -1.01 -4.02 -19.96
CA ILE A 36 0.34 -4.50 -19.63
C ILE A 36 0.58 -5.82 -20.37
N ASP A 37 1.58 -5.82 -21.23
CA ASP A 37 1.92 -6.96 -22.07
C ASP A 37 2.58 -8.13 -21.32
N SER A 38 3.22 -7.90 -20.17
CA SER A 38 4.03 -8.91 -19.48
C SER A 38 3.84 -8.95 -17.96
N LYS A 39 3.82 -10.18 -17.40
CA LYS A 39 3.79 -10.43 -15.94
C LYS A 39 4.93 -9.71 -15.21
N TYR A 40 6.12 -9.71 -15.82
CA TYR A 40 7.30 -9.10 -15.22
C TYR A 40 7.13 -7.58 -15.11
N ARG A 41 6.57 -6.94 -16.15
CA ARG A 41 6.29 -5.50 -16.12
C ARG A 41 5.28 -5.15 -15.05
N PHE A 42 4.20 -5.93 -14.92
CA PHE A 42 3.22 -5.74 -13.85
C PHE A 42 3.87 -5.78 -12.45
N VAL A 43 4.75 -6.74 -12.19
CA VAL A 43 5.46 -6.86 -10.90
C VAL A 43 6.38 -5.66 -10.65
N ILE A 44 7.15 -5.25 -11.66
CA ILE A 44 8.07 -4.11 -11.56
C ILE A 44 7.31 -2.80 -11.30
N LEU A 45 6.27 -2.52 -12.07
CA LEU A 45 5.44 -1.33 -11.91
C LEU A 45 4.76 -1.31 -10.53
N SER A 46 4.21 -2.45 -10.11
CA SER A 46 3.59 -2.59 -8.77
C SER A 46 4.59 -2.32 -7.65
N ALA A 47 5.81 -2.82 -7.78
CA ALA A 47 6.86 -2.59 -6.80
C ALA A 47 7.31 -1.12 -6.77
N LEU A 48 7.51 -0.51 -7.93
CA LEU A 48 7.87 0.91 -8.06
C LEU A 48 6.81 1.81 -7.42
N ARG A 49 5.55 1.59 -7.75
CA ARG A 49 4.44 2.36 -7.19
C ARG A 49 4.28 2.13 -5.69
N ALA A 50 4.46 0.90 -5.21
CA ALA A 50 4.44 0.62 -3.78
C ALA A 50 5.55 1.38 -3.03
N ARG A 51 6.75 1.51 -3.61
CA ARG A 51 7.83 2.32 -3.03
C ARG A 51 7.45 3.81 -2.95
N GLN A 52 6.78 4.35 -3.97
CA GLN A 52 6.28 5.73 -3.91
C GLN A 52 5.31 5.93 -2.74
N ILE A 53 4.35 5.02 -2.57
CA ILE A 53 3.38 5.07 -1.45
C ILE A 53 4.10 4.94 -0.10
N GLN A 54 5.10 4.05 0.00
CA GLN A 54 5.92 3.91 1.21
C GLN A 54 6.74 5.16 1.52
N ALA A 55 7.19 5.89 0.50
CA ALA A 55 7.88 7.16 0.62
C ALA A 55 6.94 8.34 0.98
N GLY A 56 5.64 8.11 1.09
CA GLY A 56 4.65 9.13 1.46
C GLY A 56 3.84 9.70 0.28
N SER A 57 3.99 9.16 -0.95
CA SER A 57 3.10 9.51 -2.05
C SER A 57 1.65 9.18 -1.68
N THR A 58 0.74 10.09 -2.04
CA THR A 58 -0.68 9.86 -1.89
C THR A 58 -1.15 8.72 -2.81
N PRO A 59 -1.86 7.72 -2.25
CA PRO A 59 -2.58 6.75 -3.06
C PRO A 59 -3.67 7.43 -3.90
N LEU A 60 -3.80 7.01 -5.15
CA LEU A 60 -4.87 7.42 -6.07
C LEU A 60 -6.18 6.73 -5.69
N LEU A 61 -6.09 5.49 -5.18
CA LEU A 61 -7.26 4.72 -4.74
C LEU A 61 -7.41 4.79 -3.22
N LYS A 62 -8.58 5.24 -2.75
CA LYS A 62 -8.95 5.20 -1.33
C LYS A 62 -9.41 3.79 -0.93
N GLU A 63 -8.46 2.97 -0.52
CA GLU A 63 -8.70 1.61 -0.05
C GLU A 63 -8.72 1.52 1.48
N PRO A 64 -9.56 0.65 2.07
CA PRO A 64 -9.49 0.34 3.50
C PRO A 64 -8.24 -0.48 3.85
N ARG A 65 -7.53 -1.02 2.85
CA ARG A 65 -6.32 -1.81 3.05
C ARG A 65 -5.09 -0.92 3.10
N HIS A 66 -4.27 -1.11 4.15
CA HIS A 66 -3.10 -0.27 4.41
C HIS A 66 -1.79 -0.76 3.75
N LYS A 67 -1.77 -1.95 3.13
CA LYS A 67 -0.53 -2.49 2.55
C LYS A 67 -0.24 -1.83 1.19
N ALA A 68 0.84 -1.05 1.11
CA ALA A 68 1.24 -0.31 -0.09
C ALA A 68 1.23 -1.15 -1.38
N THR A 69 1.75 -2.38 -1.36
CA THR A 69 1.77 -3.27 -2.53
C THR A 69 0.37 -3.65 -3.02
N GLN A 70 -0.60 -3.81 -2.11
CA GLN A 70 -1.97 -4.16 -2.52
C GLN A 70 -2.68 -2.97 -3.14
N VAL A 71 -2.43 -1.77 -2.61
CA VAL A 71 -2.95 -0.52 -3.18
C VAL A 71 -2.35 -0.30 -4.57
N ALA A 72 -1.03 -0.40 -4.71
CA ALA A 72 -0.33 -0.27 -5.99
C ALA A 72 -0.84 -1.26 -7.06
N GLN A 73 -1.01 -2.54 -6.70
CA GLN A 73 -1.56 -3.55 -7.62
C GLN A 73 -2.95 -3.15 -8.13
N LYS A 74 -3.82 -2.64 -7.26
CA LYS A 74 -5.17 -2.21 -7.64
C LYS A 74 -5.18 -0.96 -8.50
N GLU A 75 -4.34 0.03 -8.17
CA GLU A 75 -4.20 1.24 -8.99
C GLU A 75 -3.75 0.90 -10.42
N ILE A 76 -2.82 -0.05 -10.57
CA ILE A 76 -2.34 -0.51 -11.86
C ILE A 76 -3.40 -1.33 -12.61
N LEU A 77 -4.12 -2.21 -11.92
CA LEU A 77 -5.25 -2.97 -12.50
C LEU A 77 -6.37 -2.06 -12.99
N GLN A 78 -6.59 -0.91 -12.34
CA GLN A 78 -7.54 0.11 -12.76
C GLN A 78 -6.98 1.07 -13.82
N GLY A 79 -5.70 0.95 -14.19
CA GLY A 79 -5.06 1.84 -15.16
C GLY A 79 -4.88 3.28 -14.69
N LEU A 80 -4.88 3.53 -13.38
CA LEU A 80 -4.75 4.89 -12.81
C LEU A 80 -3.30 5.39 -12.83
N VAL A 81 -2.34 4.48 -12.77
CA VAL A 81 -0.90 4.81 -12.75
C VAL A 81 -0.40 4.94 -14.19
N LYS A 82 0.06 6.14 -14.55
CA LYS A 82 0.70 6.40 -15.84
C LYS A 82 2.18 5.97 -15.79
N PHE A 83 2.64 5.26 -16.81
CA PHE A 83 4.04 4.87 -16.98
C PHE A 83 4.41 4.91 -18.47
N ARG A 84 5.70 5.17 -18.75
CA ARG A 84 6.29 5.14 -20.09
C ARG A 84 7.32 4.03 -20.14
N ILE A 85 7.38 3.30 -21.25
CA ILE A 85 8.41 2.29 -21.51
C ILE A 85 9.46 2.97 -22.38
N PRO A 86 10.72 3.07 -21.93
CA PRO A 86 11.79 3.57 -22.78
C PRO A 86 12.07 2.55 -23.89
N ASP A 87 12.30 3.05 -25.10
CA ASP A 87 12.72 2.21 -26.22
C ASP A 87 14.17 1.73 -26.00
N ARG A 88 14.50 0.59 -26.60
CA ARG A 88 15.77 -0.12 -26.33
C ARG A 88 17.01 0.65 -26.83
N ASP A 89 16.79 1.65 -27.69
CA ASP A 89 17.81 2.47 -28.34
C ASP A 89 17.64 3.95 -27.96
N GLY A 90 17.90 4.29 -26.70
CA GLY A 90 18.14 5.68 -26.28
C GLY A 90 16.91 6.57 -26.07
N ASP A 91 17.19 7.76 -25.53
CA ASP A 91 16.31 8.89 -25.20
C ASP A 91 15.76 8.85 -23.76
N GLU A 92 16.31 9.61 -22.79
CA GLU A 92 16.35 11.09 -22.73
C GLU A 92 14.95 11.71 -22.93
N GLN A 93 14.51 12.58 -21.99
CA GLN A 93 13.24 13.35 -21.93
C GLN A 93 12.10 12.64 -21.12
N GLU A 94 11.46 13.22 -20.09
CA GLU A 94 11.14 14.63 -19.78
C GLU A 94 11.13 14.87 -18.24
N GLU A 95 12.04 15.72 -17.75
CA GLU A 95 11.79 16.56 -16.57
C GLU A 95 11.18 17.87 -17.09
N GLU A 96 9.94 17.83 -17.53
CA GLU A 96 9.15 19.05 -17.81
C GLU A 96 7.74 18.81 -17.30
N GLN A 97 7.55 19.02 -16.00
CA GLN A 97 6.31 19.50 -15.36
C GLN A 97 6.46 19.46 -13.83
N ALA A 98 7.14 20.47 -13.30
CA ALA A 98 6.81 21.11 -12.03
C ALA A 98 7.51 22.47 -12.02
N GLU A 99 6.78 23.48 -12.50
CA GLU A 99 7.00 24.89 -12.19
C GLU A 99 7.05 25.11 -10.67
#